data_AF-A0A916WZ32-F1
#
_entry.id   AF-A0A916WZ32-F1
#
_cell.length_a   1.000
_cell.length_b   1.000
_cell.length_c   1.000
_cell.angle_alpha   90.00
_cell.angle_beta   90.00
_cell.angle_gamma   90.00
#
_symmetry.space_group_name_H-M   'P 1'
#
loop_
_entity.id
_entity.type
_entity.pdbx_description
1 polymer ?
#
loop_
_entity_poly.entity_id
_entity_poly.type
_entity_poly.pdbx_seq_one_letter_code
_entity_poly.pdbx_strand_id
1 'polypeptide(L)'
;MILAGATPSSNAVHTTWYLTDPASVRAALAGVDAAFYIAPAFLDGEADAGVAFVHAAQRAGVGRIVFSSVIHPSLDLVNHAAKRPVEQAIYDSGMDYVILQPALFFQNYAASWDRTISSGVLAEPWAVSTRFSRVDYRDVAEVAALGLTTDSLLGGTFELASAGQLDRHEVAALIAEASGRPVRAERLDPDDIDASAPLRAMFEHYDHSGIVSSPITLTAVLGREPRSLRDYFTELAG
;
A
#
# COMPACT_ATOMS: atom_id res chain seq x y z
N MET A 1 -12.19 -1.57 -2.41
CA MET A 1 -12.67 -2.35 -3.58
C MET A 1 -12.76 -3.81 -3.15
N ILE A 2 -13.96 -4.38 -3.01
CA ILE A 2 -14.13 -5.80 -2.72
C ILE A 2 -13.94 -6.54 -4.05
N LEU A 3 -12.92 -7.39 -4.16
CA LEU A 3 -12.77 -8.34 -5.26
C LEU A 3 -13.13 -9.73 -4.70
N ALA A 4 -14.24 -10.30 -5.16
CA ALA A 4 -14.61 -11.68 -4.88
C ALA A 4 -14.25 -12.57 -6.09
N GLY A 5 -13.42 -13.59 -5.86
CA GLY A 5 -13.27 -14.76 -6.74
C GLY A 5 -12.14 -14.71 -7.79
N ALA A 6 -11.15 -15.60 -7.64
CA ALA A 6 -10.01 -15.75 -8.55
C ALA A 6 -10.34 -16.61 -9.79
N THR A 7 -10.26 -15.99 -10.96
CA THR A 7 -9.80 -16.43 -12.30
C THR A 7 -10.21 -15.30 -13.26
N PRO A 8 -9.49 -14.98 -14.35
CA PRO A 8 -9.99 -14.05 -15.36
C PRO A 8 -11.11 -14.75 -16.16
N SER A 9 -12.24 -14.98 -15.51
CA SER A 9 -13.49 -15.37 -16.12
C SER A 9 -14.43 -14.17 -16.06
N SER A 10 -15.29 -14.05 -17.06
CA SER A 10 -16.19 -12.93 -17.38
C SER A 10 -17.29 -12.62 -16.34
N ASN A 11 -17.11 -12.97 -15.07
CA ASN A 11 -18.16 -12.95 -14.03
C ASN A 11 -17.87 -11.99 -12.85
N ALA A 12 -16.98 -11.01 -13.02
CA ALA A 12 -16.81 -9.96 -12.03
C ALA A 12 -18.13 -9.17 -11.89
N VAL A 13 -18.79 -9.29 -10.73
CA VAL A 13 -19.97 -8.48 -10.41
C VAL A 13 -19.48 -7.16 -9.84
N HIS A 14 -19.75 -6.07 -10.56
CA HIS A 14 -19.46 -4.72 -10.10
C HIS A 14 -20.65 -4.17 -9.33
N THR A 15 -20.43 -3.83 -8.06
CA THR A 15 -21.42 -3.18 -7.20
C THR A 15 -20.88 -1.83 -6.73
N THR A 16 -21.68 -0.77 -6.90
CA THR A 16 -21.38 0.56 -6.36
C THR A 16 -21.86 0.66 -4.91
N TRP A 17 -20.99 1.13 -4.02
CA TRP A 17 -21.30 1.39 -2.62
C TRP A 17 -20.44 2.56 -2.12
N TYR A 18 -20.86 3.17 -1.02
CA TYR A 18 -20.17 4.30 -0.40
C TYR A 18 -19.73 3.90 1.00
N LEU A 19 -18.42 4.04 1.27
CA LEU A 19 -17.84 3.65 2.56
C LEU A 19 -18.49 4.42 3.74
N THR A 20 -18.98 5.63 3.48
CA THR A 20 -19.66 6.50 4.45
C THR A 20 -21.17 6.21 4.57
N ASP A 21 -21.73 5.30 3.77
CA ASP A 21 -23.12 4.85 3.88
C ASP A 21 -23.18 3.38 4.36
N PRO A 22 -23.46 3.14 5.65
CA PRO A 22 -23.57 1.80 6.22
C PRO A 22 -24.58 0.90 5.51
N ALA A 23 -25.64 1.44 4.91
CA ALA A 23 -26.63 0.64 4.20
C ALA A 23 -26.05 0.07 2.89
N SER A 24 -25.34 0.90 2.12
CA SER A 24 -24.66 0.46 0.91
C SER A 24 -23.55 -0.58 1.20
N VAL A 25 -22.80 -0.41 2.30
CA VAL A 25 -21.76 -1.36 2.72
C VAL A 25 -22.38 -2.72 3.06
N ARG A 26 -23.49 -2.73 3.81
CA ARG A 26 -24.21 -3.99 4.10
C ARG A 26 -24.71 -4.68 2.84
N ALA A 27 -25.26 -3.92 1.90
CA ALA A 27 -25.73 -4.48 0.63
C ALA A 27 -24.58 -5.09 -0.19
N ALA A 28 -23.42 -4.44 -0.20
CA ALA A 28 -22.23 -4.93 -0.90
C ALA A 28 -21.61 -6.19 -0.26
N LEU A 29 -21.85 -6.44 1.02
CA LEU A 29 -21.33 -7.60 1.77
C LEU A 29 -22.29 -8.78 1.82
N ALA A 30 -23.52 -8.64 1.30
CA ALA A 30 -24.50 -9.70 1.31
C ALA A 30 -24.03 -10.89 0.44
N GLY A 31 -23.89 -12.06 1.06
CA GLY A 31 -23.44 -13.28 0.38
C GLY A 31 -21.94 -13.32 0.06
N VAL A 32 -21.13 -12.45 0.67
CA VAL A 32 -19.67 -12.43 0.51
C VAL A 32 -19.02 -13.37 1.51
N ASP A 33 -18.26 -14.36 1.03
CA ASP A 33 -17.52 -15.30 1.89
C ASP A 33 -16.21 -14.70 2.43
N ALA A 34 -15.52 -13.90 1.62
CA ALA A 34 -14.25 -13.27 1.95
C ALA A 34 -14.15 -11.85 1.37
N ALA A 35 -13.55 -10.92 2.11
CA ALA A 35 -13.40 -9.53 1.71
C ALA A 35 -11.94 -9.09 1.67
N PHE A 36 -11.53 -8.42 0.60
CA PHE A 36 -10.31 -7.61 0.59
C PHE A 36 -10.66 -6.14 0.86
N TYR A 37 -10.10 -5.59 1.93
CA TYR A 37 -10.28 -4.19 2.31
C TYR A 37 -9.01 -3.39 2.07
N ILE A 38 -9.16 -2.27 1.36
CA ILE A 38 -8.14 -1.24 1.16
C ILE A 38 -8.85 0.11 1.26
N ALA A 39 -8.39 0.94 2.19
CA ALA A 39 -8.93 2.27 2.39
C ALA A 39 -8.38 3.25 1.34
N PRO A 40 -9.16 4.23 0.86
CA PRO A 40 -8.63 5.35 0.09
C PRO A 40 -7.55 6.08 0.90
N ALA A 41 -6.48 6.51 0.24
CA ALA A 41 -5.42 7.26 0.90
C ALA A 41 -5.93 8.62 1.39
N PHE A 42 -5.54 9.01 2.61
CA PHE A 42 -5.88 10.29 3.24
C PHE A 42 -7.38 10.58 3.30
N LEU A 43 -8.20 9.54 3.48
CA LEU A 43 -9.64 9.72 3.71
C LEU A 43 -9.88 10.37 5.09
N ASP A 44 -10.67 11.43 5.13
CA ASP A 44 -11.15 11.97 6.41
C ASP A 44 -12.01 10.93 7.14
N GLY A 45 -11.66 10.64 8.40
CA GLY A 45 -12.32 9.59 9.18
C GLY A 45 -11.98 8.17 8.72
N GLU A 46 -10.82 7.95 8.10
CA GLU A 46 -10.39 6.63 7.59
C GLU A 46 -10.51 5.50 8.63
N ALA A 47 -10.06 5.76 9.86
CA ALA A 47 -10.12 4.79 10.95
C ALA A 47 -11.56 4.37 11.26
N ASP A 48 -12.46 5.33 11.46
CA ASP A 48 -13.87 5.07 11.76
C ASP A 48 -14.55 4.33 10.61
N ALA A 49 -14.26 4.73 9.37
CA ALA A 49 -14.77 4.10 8.17
C ALA A 49 -14.31 2.63 8.04
N GLY A 50 -13.03 2.36 8.33
CA GLY A 50 -12.48 1.01 8.33
C GLY A 50 -13.03 0.14 9.44
N VAL A 51 -13.14 0.65 10.67
CA VAL A 51 -13.75 -0.06 11.80
C VAL A 51 -15.23 -0.38 11.49
N ALA A 52 -15.97 0.58 10.93
CA ALA A 52 -17.35 0.37 10.51
C ALA A 52 -17.47 -0.71 9.43
N PHE A 53 -16.54 -0.75 8.46
CA PHE A 53 -16.48 -1.81 7.46
C PHE A 53 -16.26 -3.19 8.08
N VAL A 54 -15.30 -3.33 9.01
CA VAL A 54 -15.01 -4.60 9.69
C VAL A 54 -16.24 -5.10 10.45
N HIS A 55 -16.90 -4.23 11.21
CA HIS A 55 -18.13 -4.60 11.91
C HIS A 55 -19.29 -4.94 10.95
N ALA A 56 -19.37 -4.29 9.78
CA ALA A 56 -20.35 -4.64 8.78
C ALA A 56 -20.09 -6.02 8.17
N ALA A 57 -18.82 -6.35 7.89
CA ALA A 57 -18.40 -7.67 7.39
C ALA A 57 -18.74 -8.77 8.41
N GLN A 58 -18.39 -8.55 9.68
CA GLN A 58 -18.72 -9.45 10.77
C GLN A 58 -20.24 -9.71 10.86
N ARG A 59 -21.06 -8.66 10.82
CA ARG A 59 -22.54 -8.80 10.87
C ARG A 59 -23.13 -9.46 9.62
N ALA A 60 -22.49 -9.30 8.47
CA ALA A 60 -22.91 -9.92 7.22
C ALA A 60 -22.54 -11.42 7.15
N GLY A 61 -21.75 -11.92 8.11
CA GLY A 61 -21.30 -13.31 8.13
C GLY A 61 -20.13 -13.59 7.19
N VAL A 62 -19.35 -12.56 6.82
CA VAL A 62 -18.09 -12.73 6.09
C VAL A 62 -17.16 -13.61 6.92
N GLY A 63 -16.67 -14.70 6.34
CA GLY A 63 -15.80 -15.65 7.06
C GLY A 63 -14.35 -15.16 7.15
N ARG A 64 -13.90 -14.40 6.16
CA ARG A 64 -12.48 -14.01 6.02
C ARG A 64 -12.28 -12.57 5.58
N ILE A 65 -11.27 -11.89 6.14
CA ILE A 65 -10.87 -10.55 5.71
C ILE A 65 -9.36 -10.44 5.46
N VAL A 66 -8.99 -9.91 4.29
CA VAL A 66 -7.61 -9.49 3.99
C VAL A 66 -7.56 -7.97 3.97
N PHE A 67 -6.68 -7.37 4.76
CA PHE A 67 -6.58 -5.92 4.89
C PHE A 67 -5.24 -5.39 4.38
N SER A 68 -5.28 -4.47 3.42
CA SER A 68 -4.13 -3.65 3.06
C SER A 68 -4.01 -2.46 4.02
N SER A 69 -3.23 -2.67 5.07
CA SER A 69 -2.80 -1.67 6.04
C SER A 69 -1.65 -0.82 5.45
N VAL A 70 -0.63 -0.52 6.26
CA VAL A 70 0.57 0.26 5.93
C VAL A 70 1.73 -0.24 6.78
N ILE A 71 2.95 -0.15 6.27
CA ILE A 71 4.15 -0.39 7.06
C ILE A 71 4.23 0.55 8.28
N HIS A 72 4.69 0.03 9.40
CA HIS A 72 4.84 0.76 10.67
C HIS A 72 3.59 1.58 11.08
N PRO A 73 2.42 0.95 11.24
CA PRO A 73 1.20 1.66 11.68
C PRO A 73 1.32 2.18 13.12
N SER A 74 2.34 1.75 13.88
CA SER A 74 2.69 2.25 15.20
C SER A 74 3.22 3.69 15.21
N LEU A 75 3.58 4.25 14.06
CA LEU A 75 3.98 5.65 13.94
C LEU A 75 2.77 6.58 14.12
N ASP A 76 2.97 7.70 14.80
CA ASP A 76 1.94 8.73 15.01
C ASP A 76 1.79 9.68 13.79
N LEU A 77 1.90 9.13 12.58
CA LEU A 77 1.52 9.82 11.34
C LEU A 77 0.06 9.51 11.06
N VAL A 78 -0.76 10.51 10.75
CA VAL A 78 -2.23 10.35 10.60
C VAL A 78 -2.59 9.18 9.69
N ASN A 79 -1.96 9.08 8.52
CA ASN A 79 -2.20 7.99 7.55
C ASN A 79 -1.68 6.62 7.99
N HIS A 80 -0.69 6.56 8.89
CA HIS A 80 -0.19 5.32 9.48
C HIS A 80 -1.06 4.87 10.66
N ALA A 81 -1.25 5.78 11.61
CA ALA A 81 -2.03 5.58 12.82
C ALA A 81 -3.48 5.21 12.54
N ALA A 82 -4.07 5.71 11.45
CA ALA A 82 -5.44 5.39 11.06
C ALA A 82 -5.68 3.91 10.79
N LYS A 83 -4.62 3.13 10.50
CA LYS A 83 -4.75 1.68 10.30
C LYS A 83 -4.89 0.91 11.60
N ARG A 84 -4.31 1.39 12.70
CA ARG A 84 -4.27 0.66 13.99
C ARG A 84 -5.66 0.28 14.50
N PRO A 85 -6.67 1.18 14.55
CA PRO A 85 -8.01 0.80 14.99
C PRO A 85 -8.67 -0.24 14.07
N VAL A 86 -8.37 -0.21 12.77
CA VAL A 86 -8.90 -1.17 11.80
C VAL A 86 -8.26 -2.54 12.00
N GLU A 87 -6.93 -2.60 12.16
CA GLU A 87 -6.23 -3.84 12.52
C GLU A 87 -6.77 -4.42 13.82
N GLN A 88 -6.96 -3.58 14.84
CA GLN A 88 -7.55 -4.01 16.12
C GLN A 88 -8.96 -4.58 15.95
N ALA A 89 -9.83 -3.87 15.22
CA ALA A 89 -11.18 -4.37 14.95
C ALA A 89 -11.18 -5.72 14.22
N ILE A 90 -10.19 -5.97 13.35
CA ILE A 90 -10.01 -7.25 12.67
C ILE A 90 -9.61 -8.34 13.67
N TYR A 91 -8.62 -8.08 14.52
CA TYR A 91 -8.21 -9.03 15.58
C TYR A 91 -9.38 -9.42 16.48
N ASP A 92 -10.24 -8.46 16.83
CA ASP A 92 -11.39 -8.66 17.72
C ASP A 92 -12.64 -9.20 17.00
N SER A 93 -12.61 -9.37 15.68
CA SER A 93 -13.80 -9.71 14.88
C SER A 93 -14.21 -11.19 14.94
N GLY A 94 -13.26 -12.08 15.23
CA GLY A 94 -13.44 -13.53 15.12
C GLY A 94 -13.51 -14.07 13.67
N MET A 95 -13.32 -13.22 12.66
CA MET A 95 -13.12 -13.67 11.27
C MET A 95 -11.70 -14.22 11.07
N ASP A 96 -11.53 -15.14 10.12
CA ASP A 96 -10.20 -15.44 9.59
C ASP A 96 -9.59 -14.16 9.01
N TYR A 97 -8.31 -13.90 9.26
CA TYR A 97 -7.69 -12.68 8.76
C TYR A 97 -6.29 -12.83 8.22
N VAL A 98 -5.92 -11.90 7.33
CA VAL A 98 -4.55 -11.61 6.93
C VAL A 98 -4.38 -10.10 6.84
N ILE A 99 -3.39 -9.54 7.53
CA ILE A 99 -3.08 -8.10 7.46
C ILE A 99 -1.78 -7.91 6.70
N LEU A 100 -1.83 -7.05 5.68
CA LEU A 100 -0.70 -6.71 4.82
C LEU A 100 -0.25 -5.29 5.18
N GLN A 101 1.01 -5.12 5.56
CA GLN A 101 1.62 -3.84 5.92
C GLN A 101 2.66 -3.46 4.85
N PRO A 102 2.22 -2.99 3.67
CA PRO A 102 3.13 -2.72 2.56
C PRO A 102 3.96 -1.46 2.78
N ALA A 103 5.20 -1.51 2.29
CA ALA A 103 6.10 -0.37 2.17
C ALA A 103 5.65 0.61 1.07
N LEU A 104 6.44 1.64 0.77
CA LEU A 104 6.12 2.63 -0.27
C LEU A 104 5.98 1.98 -1.65
N PHE A 105 4.94 2.33 -2.40
CA PHE A 105 4.63 1.64 -3.66
C PHE A 105 5.53 2.08 -4.80
N PHE A 106 5.99 1.14 -5.63
CA PHE A 106 6.67 1.45 -6.90
C PHE A 106 5.77 2.28 -7.83
N GLN A 107 4.46 2.06 -7.75
CA GLN A 107 3.43 2.76 -8.52
C GLN A 107 3.45 4.28 -8.33
N ASN A 108 4.00 4.79 -7.23
CA ASN A 108 4.18 6.23 -7.02
C ASN A 108 5.12 6.85 -8.07
N TYR A 109 6.05 6.07 -8.62
CA TYR A 109 6.92 6.52 -9.71
C TYR A 109 6.24 6.51 -11.07
N ALA A 110 5.29 5.60 -11.33
CA ALA A 110 4.53 5.65 -12.57
C ALA A 110 3.72 6.95 -12.70
N ALA A 111 3.16 7.43 -11.59
CA ALA A 111 2.40 8.67 -11.54
C ALA A 111 3.24 9.92 -11.89
N SER A 112 4.56 9.87 -11.71
CA SER A 112 5.49 10.99 -11.98
C SER A 112 6.47 10.72 -13.12
N TRP A 113 6.41 9.55 -13.76
CA TRP A 113 7.41 9.07 -14.71
C TRP A 113 7.67 10.06 -15.84
N ASP A 114 6.64 10.43 -16.60
CA ASP A 114 6.78 11.33 -17.76
C ASP A 114 7.35 12.70 -17.34
N ARG A 115 6.94 13.20 -16.17
CA ARG A 115 7.47 14.46 -15.62
C ARG A 115 8.95 14.34 -15.28
N THR A 116 9.34 13.28 -14.58
CA THR A 116 10.74 13.04 -14.19
C THR A 116 11.63 12.84 -15.41
N ILE A 117 11.14 12.11 -16.41
CA ILE A 117 11.86 11.87 -17.66
C ILE A 117 11.99 13.16 -18.46
N SER A 118 10.93 13.95 -18.61
CA SER A 118 10.96 15.21 -19.37
C SER A 118 11.84 16.28 -18.70
N SER A 119 11.79 16.42 -17.36
CA SER A 119 12.59 17.40 -16.63
C SER A 119 14.03 16.96 -16.36
N GLY A 120 14.29 15.64 -16.34
CA GLY A 120 15.56 15.07 -15.88
C GLY A 120 15.76 15.19 -14.37
N VAL A 121 14.69 15.40 -13.60
CA VAL A 121 14.75 15.61 -12.14
C VAL A 121 13.72 14.74 -11.41
N LEU A 122 14.20 13.95 -10.46
CA LEU A 122 13.40 13.28 -9.45
C LEU A 122 13.42 14.15 -8.17
N ALA A 123 12.29 14.79 -7.88
CA ALA A 123 12.13 15.68 -6.73
C ALA A 123 10.97 15.25 -5.82
N GLU A 124 11.29 15.15 -4.52
CA GLU A 124 10.41 14.70 -3.43
C GLU A 124 10.64 15.59 -2.18
N PRO A 125 9.65 15.74 -1.28
CA PRO A 125 9.69 16.65 -0.12
C PRO A 125 10.41 16.10 1.12
N TRP A 126 11.56 15.48 0.92
CA TRP A 126 12.45 15.01 1.99
C TRP A 126 13.91 15.13 1.53
N ALA A 127 14.87 14.71 2.34
CA ALA A 127 16.29 14.78 2.01
C ALA A 127 16.64 13.74 0.95
N VAL A 128 17.57 14.10 0.06
CA VAL A 128 18.00 13.21 -1.03
C VAL A 128 18.68 11.94 -0.50
N SER A 129 19.25 12.00 0.71
CA SER A 129 19.90 10.89 1.42
C SER A 129 18.95 10.03 2.25
N THR A 130 17.69 10.42 2.42
CA THR A 130 16.72 9.61 3.17
C THR A 130 16.47 8.29 2.46
N ARG A 131 16.59 7.19 3.20
CA ARG A 131 16.42 5.83 2.66
C ARG A 131 15.00 5.31 2.92
N PHE A 132 14.45 4.66 1.89
CA PHE A 132 13.15 4.01 1.99
C PHE A 132 13.18 2.58 1.46
N SER A 133 12.51 1.69 2.18
CA SER A 133 11.99 0.44 1.66
C SER A 133 10.75 0.71 0.83
N ARG A 134 10.62 -0.05 -0.26
CA ARG A 134 9.55 0.09 -1.24
C ARG A 134 9.08 -1.29 -1.67
N VAL A 135 7.91 -1.38 -2.28
CA VAL A 135 7.35 -2.65 -2.76
C VAL A 135 6.60 -2.45 -4.06
N ASP A 136 6.64 -3.44 -4.95
CA ASP A 136 5.69 -3.48 -6.06
C ASP A 136 4.33 -3.94 -5.53
N TYR A 137 3.28 -3.12 -5.68
CA TYR A 137 1.95 -3.51 -5.22
C TYR A 137 1.41 -4.78 -5.93
N ARG A 138 1.98 -5.18 -7.07
CA ARG A 138 1.66 -6.46 -7.72
C ARG A 138 2.09 -7.66 -6.88
N ASP A 139 3.21 -7.57 -6.18
CA ASP A 139 3.63 -8.60 -5.23
C ASP A 139 2.72 -8.60 -3.98
N VAL A 140 2.33 -7.42 -3.49
CA VAL A 140 1.34 -7.28 -2.40
C VAL A 140 -0.01 -7.90 -2.79
N ALA A 141 -0.45 -7.70 -4.04
CA ALA A 141 -1.68 -8.27 -4.57
C ALA A 141 -1.62 -9.80 -4.68
N GLU A 142 -0.45 -10.37 -4.99
CA GLU A 142 -0.23 -11.82 -4.95
C GLU A 142 -0.37 -12.36 -3.53
N VAL A 143 0.23 -11.69 -2.54
CA VAL A 143 0.04 -12.04 -1.12
C VAL A 143 -1.42 -11.90 -0.70
N ALA A 144 -2.12 -10.85 -1.15
CA ALA A 144 -3.54 -10.68 -0.88
C ALA A 144 -4.37 -11.83 -1.46
N ALA A 145 -4.07 -12.26 -2.68
CA ALA A 145 -4.73 -13.40 -3.31
C ALA A 145 -4.49 -14.70 -2.53
N LEU A 146 -3.25 -14.95 -2.07
CA LEU A 146 -2.93 -16.09 -1.19
C LEU A 146 -3.74 -16.02 0.11
N GLY A 147 -3.79 -14.85 0.75
CA GLY A 147 -4.56 -14.64 1.97
C GLY A 147 -6.06 -14.85 1.79
N LEU A 148 -6.62 -14.52 0.62
CA LEU A 148 -8.02 -14.76 0.31
C LEU A 148 -8.33 -16.22 0.02
N THR A 149 -7.40 -16.96 -0.59
CA THR A 149 -7.69 -18.26 -1.24
C THR A 149 -7.06 -19.47 -0.57
N THR A 150 -6.19 -19.27 0.41
CA THR A 150 -5.47 -20.35 1.11
C THR A 150 -5.47 -20.11 2.62
N ASP A 151 -5.08 -21.13 3.38
CA ASP A 151 -5.04 -21.05 4.85
C ASP A 151 -3.64 -20.77 5.40
N SER A 152 -2.60 -20.72 4.54
CA SER A 152 -1.19 -20.67 4.96
C SER A 152 -0.78 -19.36 5.64
N LEU A 153 -1.58 -18.30 5.47
CA LEU A 153 -1.28 -16.95 5.98
C LEU A 153 -2.25 -16.50 7.10
N LEU A 154 -3.23 -17.35 7.47
CA LEU A 154 -4.28 -16.96 8.41
C LEU A 154 -3.73 -16.61 9.79
N GLY A 155 -4.30 -15.56 10.38
CA GLY A 155 -3.87 -15.00 11.66
C GLY A 155 -2.61 -14.15 11.58
N GLY A 156 -2.02 -14.00 10.39
CA GLY A 156 -0.76 -13.29 10.19
C GLY A 156 -0.90 -11.79 9.90
N THR A 157 0.09 -11.04 10.36
CA THR A 157 0.34 -9.64 10.00
C THR A 157 1.73 -9.55 9.38
N PHE A 158 1.82 -9.10 8.13
CA PHE A 158 3.03 -9.20 7.32
C PHE A 158 3.50 -7.82 6.87
N GLU A 159 4.69 -7.40 7.30
CA GLU A 159 5.40 -6.27 6.70
C GLU A 159 5.93 -6.65 5.32
N LEU A 160 5.55 -5.90 4.27
CA LEU A 160 5.86 -6.27 2.89
C LEU A 160 6.73 -5.20 2.22
N ALA A 161 8.01 -5.52 2.04
CA ALA A 161 8.98 -4.70 1.33
C ALA A 161 9.74 -5.54 0.29
N SER A 162 10.05 -4.96 -0.87
CA SER A 162 11.04 -5.49 -1.80
C SER A 162 12.46 -5.22 -1.28
N ALA A 163 13.44 -5.94 -1.84
CA ALA A 163 14.84 -5.73 -1.51
C ALA A 163 15.31 -4.30 -1.87
N GLY A 164 16.12 -3.73 -0.98
CA GLY A 164 16.71 -2.41 -1.15
C GLY A 164 16.14 -1.36 -0.19
N GLN A 165 17.02 -0.54 0.37
CA GLN A 165 16.70 0.63 1.18
C GLN A 165 17.32 1.83 0.49
N LEU A 166 16.72 2.23 -0.62
CA LEU A 166 17.37 3.16 -1.55
C LEU A 166 17.10 4.61 -1.15
N ASP A 167 18.16 5.42 -1.20
CA ASP A 167 18.05 6.87 -1.23
C ASP A 167 17.72 7.35 -2.65
N ARG A 168 17.48 8.66 -2.79
CA ARG A 168 16.99 9.20 -4.07
C ARG A 168 18.07 9.27 -5.14
N HIS A 169 19.35 9.36 -4.77
CA HIS A 169 20.43 9.29 -5.76
C HIS A 169 20.45 7.90 -6.40
N GLU A 170 20.31 6.86 -5.59
CA GLU A 170 20.22 5.47 -6.08
C GLU A 170 18.97 5.26 -6.94
N VAL A 171 17.81 5.78 -6.53
CA VAL A 171 16.58 5.71 -7.34
C VAL A 171 16.74 6.46 -8.67
N ALA A 172 17.27 7.69 -8.66
CA ALA A 172 17.49 8.48 -9.88
C ALA A 172 18.46 7.77 -10.84
N ALA A 173 19.49 7.10 -10.31
CA ALA A 173 20.40 6.29 -11.13
C ALA A 173 19.69 5.12 -11.81
N LEU A 174 18.78 4.41 -11.11
CA LEU A 174 17.99 3.33 -11.70
C LEU A 174 17.02 3.84 -12.79
N ILE A 175 16.41 5.01 -12.59
CA ILE A 175 15.56 5.63 -13.62
C ILE A 175 16.41 6.00 -14.84
N ALA A 176 17.61 6.57 -14.62
CA ALA A 176 18.52 6.94 -15.70
C ALA A 176 19.02 5.72 -16.49
N GLU A 177 19.32 4.63 -15.80
CA GLU A 177 19.67 3.32 -16.39
C GLU A 177 18.54 2.82 -17.29
N ALA A 178 17.30 2.77 -16.77
CA ALA A 178 16.15 2.23 -17.51
C ALA A 178 15.71 3.11 -18.69
N SER A 179 15.72 4.44 -18.52
CA SER A 179 15.23 5.38 -19.53
C SER A 179 16.27 5.80 -20.56
N GLY A 180 17.55 5.54 -20.30
CA GLY A 180 18.66 6.05 -21.13
C GLY A 180 18.82 7.58 -21.08
N ARG A 181 18.19 8.27 -20.12
CA ARG A 181 18.23 9.73 -19.98
C ARG A 181 18.79 10.12 -18.61
N PRO A 182 19.60 11.20 -18.51
CA PRO A 182 20.14 11.62 -17.23
C PRO A 182 19.03 12.10 -16.29
N VAL A 183 19.01 11.59 -15.06
CA VAL A 183 18.09 12.02 -14.00
C VAL A 183 18.88 12.41 -12.75
N ARG A 184 18.61 13.60 -12.21
CA ARG A 184 19.20 14.10 -10.96
C ARG A 184 18.21 13.95 -9.81
N ALA A 185 18.75 13.70 -8.62
CA ALA A 185 17.98 13.75 -7.39
C ALA A 185 18.04 15.15 -6.80
N GLU A 186 16.88 15.75 -6.55
CA GLU A 186 16.78 17.07 -5.91
C GLU A 186 15.74 17.04 -4.80
N ARG A 187 15.93 17.83 -3.73
CA ARG A 187 14.91 18.05 -2.71
C ARG A 187 13.94 19.11 -3.21
N LEU A 188 12.65 18.80 -3.17
CA LEU A 188 11.60 19.82 -3.25
C LEU A 188 11.42 20.38 -1.84
N ASP A 189 11.44 21.69 -1.66
CA ASP A 189 11.18 22.28 -0.36
C ASP A 189 9.72 21.98 0.04
N PRO A 190 9.46 21.31 1.19
CA PRO A 190 8.10 21.06 1.65
C PRO A 190 7.26 22.34 1.79
N ASP A 191 7.90 23.49 2.04
CA ASP A 191 7.21 24.78 2.15
C ASP A 191 6.68 25.29 0.81
N ASP A 192 7.27 24.84 -0.31
CA ASP A 192 6.81 25.17 -1.67
C ASP A 192 5.63 24.31 -2.14
N ILE A 193 5.23 23.30 -1.36
CA ILE A 193 4.11 22.40 -1.67
C ILE A 193 2.87 22.87 -0.93
N ASP A 194 1.75 23.02 -1.63
CA ASP A 194 0.43 23.17 -1.01
C ASP A 194 -0.03 21.81 -0.44
N ALA A 195 0.48 21.50 0.75
CA ALA A 195 0.23 20.26 1.47
C ALA A 195 -0.62 20.51 2.72
N SER A 196 -1.56 19.60 2.98
CA SER A 196 -2.34 19.57 4.23
C SER A 196 -1.43 19.29 5.43
N ALA A 197 -1.84 19.69 6.64
CA ALA A 197 -1.05 19.48 7.85
C ALA A 197 -0.65 18.00 8.09
N PRO A 198 -1.52 16.99 7.89
CA PRO A 198 -1.12 15.58 7.96
C PRO A 198 0.00 15.21 6.98
N LEU A 199 -0.06 15.75 5.76
CA LEU A 199 0.92 15.46 4.73
C LEU A 199 2.27 16.13 5.03
N ARG A 200 2.25 17.36 5.57
CA ARG A 200 3.48 18.03 6.06
C ARG A 200 4.16 17.26 7.18
N ALA A 201 3.40 16.79 8.17
CA ALA A 201 3.95 15.98 9.26
C ALA A 201 4.58 14.67 8.74
N MET A 202 3.97 14.05 7.72
CA MET A 202 4.56 12.90 7.04
C MET A 202 5.88 13.26 6.36
N PHE A 203 5.94 14.38 5.62
CA PHE A 203 7.18 14.85 4.99
C PHE A 203 8.30 15.09 6.00
N GLU A 204 7.99 15.75 7.13
CA GLU A 204 8.95 16.00 8.21
C GLU A 204 9.49 14.70 8.82
N HIS A 205 8.62 13.72 9.08
CA HIS A 205 9.05 12.42 9.58
C HIS A 205 9.95 11.70 8.58
N TYR A 206 9.55 11.74 7.31
CA TYR A 206 10.28 11.10 6.21
C TYR A 206 11.66 11.75 6.07
N ASP A 207 11.75 13.08 6.10
CA ASP A 207 13.01 13.84 6.05
C ASP A 207 14.01 13.37 7.11
N HIS A 208 13.53 13.13 8.33
CA HIS A 208 14.38 12.75 9.46
C HIS A 208 14.71 11.26 9.49
N SER A 209 13.73 10.37 9.29
CA SER A 209 13.85 8.95 9.67
C SER A 209 13.73 7.99 8.49
N GLY A 210 13.15 8.41 7.37
CA GLY A 210 12.76 7.50 6.28
C GLY A 210 11.79 6.41 6.77
N ILE A 211 11.66 5.34 5.99
CA ILE A 211 10.92 4.13 6.38
C ILE A 211 11.69 2.92 5.85
N VAL A 212 12.24 2.09 6.73
CA VAL A 212 12.99 0.89 6.34
C VAL A 212 12.39 -0.36 6.95
N SER A 213 12.30 -1.43 6.17
CA SER A 213 11.92 -2.78 6.62
C SER A 213 12.73 -3.82 5.86
N SER A 214 12.61 -5.08 6.28
CA SER A 214 13.31 -6.23 5.74
C SER A 214 12.50 -6.87 4.60
N PRO A 215 13.15 -7.29 3.50
CA PRO A 215 12.45 -8.01 2.43
C PRO A 215 12.12 -9.45 2.78
N ILE A 216 12.69 -10.00 3.87
CA ILE A 216 12.58 -11.42 4.24
C ILE A 216 11.14 -11.90 4.26
N THR A 217 10.24 -11.11 4.85
CA THR A 217 8.82 -11.46 4.97
C THR A 217 8.17 -11.65 3.60
N LEU A 218 8.36 -10.69 2.68
CA LEU A 218 7.76 -10.77 1.35
C LEU A 218 8.36 -11.92 0.53
N THR A 219 9.68 -12.10 0.57
CA THR A 219 10.37 -13.22 -0.08
C THR A 219 9.86 -14.57 0.44
N ALA A 220 9.71 -14.72 1.76
CA ALA A 220 9.24 -15.96 2.37
C ALA A 220 7.79 -16.28 2.01
N VAL A 221 6.91 -15.28 2.01
CA VAL A 221 5.49 -15.46 1.68
C VAL A 221 5.29 -15.80 0.20
N LEU A 222 6.05 -15.17 -0.70
CA LEU A 222 5.95 -15.43 -2.14
C LEU A 222 6.66 -16.73 -2.56
N GLY A 223 7.65 -17.20 -1.79
CA GLY A 223 8.50 -18.33 -2.19
C GLY A 223 9.41 -18.02 -3.39
N ARG A 224 9.57 -16.75 -3.73
CA ARG A 224 10.43 -16.21 -4.79
C ARG A 224 10.94 -14.83 -4.40
N GLU A 225 11.95 -14.35 -5.11
CA GLU A 225 12.38 -12.96 -4.95
C GLU A 225 11.24 -11.99 -5.36
N PRO A 226 10.96 -10.96 -4.56
CA PRO A 226 10.05 -9.88 -4.95
C PRO A 226 10.60 -9.11 -6.15
N ARG A 227 9.72 -8.43 -6.91
CA ARG A 227 10.15 -7.60 -8.03
C ARG A 227 11.05 -6.48 -7.50
N SER A 228 12.16 -6.26 -8.20
CA SER A 228 13.10 -5.18 -7.90
C SER A 228 12.62 -3.85 -8.50
N LEU A 229 13.09 -2.73 -7.94
CA LEU A 229 12.78 -1.42 -8.49
C LEU A 229 13.41 -1.23 -9.89
N ARG A 230 14.54 -1.89 -10.18
CA ARG A 230 15.16 -1.91 -11.52
C ARG A 230 14.24 -2.55 -12.55
N ASP A 231 13.69 -3.73 -12.26
CA ASP A 231 12.79 -4.43 -13.19
C ASP A 231 11.53 -3.60 -13.44
N TYR A 232 11.02 -2.95 -12.38
CA TYR A 232 9.87 -2.05 -12.49
C TYR A 232 10.14 -0.86 -13.40
N PHE A 233 11.29 -0.19 -13.28
CA PHE A 233 11.63 0.93 -14.15
C PHE A 233 11.94 0.50 -15.59
N THR A 234 12.53 -0.68 -15.77
CA THR A 234 12.75 -1.25 -17.12
C THR A 234 11.41 -1.46 -17.82
N GLU A 235 10.40 -2.00 -17.12
CA GLU A 235 9.05 -2.15 -17.65
C GLU A 235 8.38 -0.79 -17.96
N LEU A 236 8.55 0.21 -17.09
CA LEU A 236 8.00 1.55 -17.34
C LEU A 236 8.64 2.27 -18.54
N ALA A 237 9.89 1.97 -18.85
CA ALA A 237 10.61 2.61 -19.96
C ALA A 237 10.16 2.11 -21.35
N GLY A 238 9.58 0.91 -21.43
CA GLY A 238 9.12 0.29 -22.68
C GLY A 238 10.18 -0.59 -23.34
#